data_AF-A0AAF0Q115-F1
#
_entry.id   AF-A0AAF0Q115-F1
#
_cell.length_a   1.000
_cell.length_b   1.000
_cell.length_c   1.000
_cell.angle_alpha   90.00
_cell.angle_beta   90.00
_cell.angle_gamma   90.00
#
_symmetry.space_group_name_H-M   'P 1'
#
loop_
_entity.id
_entity.type
_entity.pdbx_description
1 polymer ?
#
loop_
_entity_poly.entity_id
_entity_poly.type
_entity_poly.pdbx_seq_one_letter_code
_entity_poly.pdbx_strand_id
1 'polypeptide(L)' 'MDEAHSSRYSIHPGSTKMYRDLREVYWWSSMKKGIAEFVPKCPNFQQVKVEHQRPSGLAQNIELLEWK' A
#
# COMPACT_ATOMS: atom_id res chain seq x y z
N MET A 1 -20.48 5.64 -1.47
CA MET A 1 -19.00 5.59 -1.36
C MET A 1 -18.47 4.29 -1.93
N ASP A 2 -19.19 3.17 -1.78
CA ASP A 2 -18.77 1.84 -2.25
C ASP A 2 -18.46 1.72 -3.76
N GLU A 3 -19.12 2.49 -4.63
CA GLU A 3 -18.90 2.39 -6.08
C GLU A 3 -17.50 2.80 -6.55
N ALA A 4 -16.83 3.74 -5.88
CA ALA A 4 -15.44 4.07 -6.20
C ALA A 4 -14.47 2.96 -5.71
N HIS A 5 -14.90 2.21 -4.69
CA HIS A 5 -14.11 1.20 -3.99
C HIS A 5 -14.13 -0.18 -4.66
N SER A 6 -15.12 -0.49 -5.52
CA SER A 6 -15.13 -1.71 -6.36
C SER A 6 -14.59 -1.49 -7.78
N SER A 7 -14.15 -0.27 -8.10
CA SER A 7 -13.62 0.06 -9.42
C SER A 7 -12.35 -0.73 -9.76
N ARG A 8 -12.01 -0.86 -11.05
CA ARG A 8 -10.80 -1.55 -11.53
C ARG A 8 -9.50 -0.97 -10.94
N TYR A 9 -9.55 0.22 -10.34
CA TYR A 9 -8.46 0.85 -9.61
C TYR A 9 -8.24 0.26 -8.20
N SER A 10 -9.00 -0.75 -7.78
CA SER A 10 -8.81 -1.44 -6.51
C SER A 10 -7.82 -2.62 -6.58
N ILE A 11 -7.40 -3.02 -7.79
CA ILE A 11 -6.74 -4.32 -8.01
C ILE A 11 -5.22 -4.30 -7.77
N HIS A 12 -4.53 -3.16 -7.81
CA HIS A 12 -3.07 -3.13 -7.64
C HIS A 12 -2.37 -1.77 -7.38
N PRO A 13 -3.03 -0.60 -7.32
CA PRO A 13 -2.29 0.67 -7.25
C PRO A 13 -1.96 1.09 -5.82
N GLY A 14 -0.70 1.30 -5.45
CA GLY A 14 -0.37 1.95 -4.16
C GLY A 14 -1.22 3.21 -3.88
N SER A 15 -1.39 3.59 -2.61
CA SER A 15 -2.27 4.69 -2.18
C SER A 15 -2.09 6.00 -2.98
N THR A 16 -0.85 6.31 -3.38
CA THR A 16 -0.52 7.44 -4.25
C THR A 16 -1.12 7.33 -5.66
N LYS A 17 -1.10 6.14 -6.25
CA LYS A 17 -1.70 5.88 -7.56
C LYS A 17 -3.22 5.89 -7.48
N MET A 18 -3.83 5.31 -6.44
CA MET A 18 -5.28 5.45 -6.20
C MET A 18 -5.72 6.91 -6.12
N TYR A 19 -4.98 7.74 -5.38
CA TYR A 19 -5.29 9.17 -5.28
C TYR A 19 -5.19 9.87 -6.63
N ARG A 20 -4.16 9.56 -7.42
CA ARG A 20 -3.97 10.19 -8.73
C ARG A 20 -5.06 9.77 -9.72
N ASP A 21 -5.33 8.47 -9.83
CA ASP A 21 -6.32 7.92 -10.76
C ASP A 21 -7.74 8.38 -10.39
N LEU A 22 -8.10 8.36 -9.10
CA LEU A 22 -9.42 8.84 -8.65
C LEU A 22 -9.59 10.34 -8.85
N ARG A 23 -8.52 11.14 -8.74
CA ARG A 23 -8.57 12.61 -8.90
C ARG A 23 -8.85 13.03 -10.35
N GLU A 24 -8.48 12.19 -11.31
CA GLU A 24 -8.70 12.47 -12.73
C GLU A 24 -10.17 12.37 -13.11
N VAL A 25 -10.96 11.56 -12.40
CA VAL A 25 -12.37 11.29 -12.71
C VAL A 25 -13.31 11.91 -11.67
N TYR A 26 -12.86 12.04 -10.43
CA TYR A 26 -13.67 12.47 -9.30
C TYR A 26 -12.91 13.47 -8.43
N TRP A 27 -13.62 14.49 -7.94
CA TRP A 27 -13.08 15.46 -7.00
C TRP A 27 -13.99 15.63 -5.81
N TRP A 28 -13.49 15.36 -4.61
CA TRP A 28 -14.20 15.62 -3.36
C TRP A 28 -13.25 16.03 -2.22
N SER A 29 -13.79 16.75 -1.23
CA SER A 29 -13.02 17.18 -0.06
C SER A 29 -12.57 15.98 0.77
N SER A 30 -11.36 16.02 1.32
CA SER A 30 -10.79 14.93 2.14
C SER A 30 -10.56 13.60 1.40
N MET A 31 -10.44 13.61 0.08
CA MET A 31 -10.20 12.40 -0.72
C MET A 31 -8.94 11.61 -0.30
N LYS A 32 -7.84 12.29 0.03
CA LYS A 32 -6.63 11.65 0.58
C LYS A 32 -6.90 10.88 1.87
N LYS A 33 -7.74 11.45 2.75
CA LYS A 33 -8.12 10.84 4.03
C LYS A 33 -8.99 9.59 3.80
N GLY A 34 -9.99 9.69 2.91
CA GLY A 34 -10.82 8.54 2.55
C GLY A 34 -10.01 7.39 1.94
N ILE A 35 -9.02 7.68 1.09
CA ILE A 35 -8.13 6.67 0.54
C ILE A 35 -7.25 6.05 1.63
N ALA A 36 -6.68 6.87 2.52
CA ALA A 36 -5.86 6.37 3.63
C ALA A 36 -6.64 5.49 4.61
N GLU A 37 -7.94 5.74 4.80
CA GLU A 37 -8.83 4.92 5.62
C GLU A 37 -9.30 3.64 4.90
N PHE A 38 -9.40 3.67 3.57
CA PHE A 38 -9.87 2.54 2.76
C PHE A 38 -8.77 1.52 2.46
N VAL A 39 -7.56 1.97 2.10
CA VAL A 39 -6.42 1.10 1.77
C VAL A 39 -6.15 0.00 2.82
N PRO A 40 -6.14 0.28 4.14
CA PRO A 40 -5.92 -0.76 5.15
C PRO A 40 -7.11 -1.73 5.31
N LYS A 41 -8.30 -1.37 4.83
CA LYS A 41 -9.52 -2.20 4.87
C LYS A 41 -9.72 -3.02 3.60
N CYS A 42 -8.95 -2.77 2.53
CA CYS A 42 -9.09 -3.48 1.27
C CYS A 42 -8.34 -4.84 1.33
N PRO A 43 -9.05 -5.99 1.25
CA PRO A 43 -8.44 -7.31 1.41
C PRO A 43 -7.34 -7.59 0.38
N ASN A 44 -7.52 -7.15 -0.87
CA ASN A 44 -6.50 -7.30 -1.93
C ASN A 44 -5.20 -6.55 -1.59
N PHE A 45 -5.28 -5.33 -1.03
CA PHE A 45 -4.10 -4.60 -0.60
C PHE A 45 -3.42 -5.25 0.61
N GLN A 46 -4.20 -5.78 1.55
CA GLN A 46 -3.66 -6.44 2.72
C GLN A 46 -2.86 -7.69 2.34
N GLN A 47 -3.39 -8.52 1.44
CA GLN A 47 -2.72 -9.73 0.94
C GLN A 47 -1.40 -9.38 0.22
N VAL A 48 -1.45 -8.46 -0.74
CA VAL A 48 -0.25 -8.01 -1.47
C VAL A 48 0.78 -7.39 -0.51
N LYS A 49 0.36 -6.62 0.50
CA LYS A 49 1.28 -6.06 1.50
C LYS A 49 1.95 -7.15 2.34
N VAL A 50 1.23 -8.21 2.72
CA VAL A 50 1.79 -9.35 3.46
C VAL A 50 2.79 -10.10 2.59
N GLU A 51 2.48 -10.34 1.32
CA GLU A 51 3.39 -11.01 0.38
C GLU A 51 4.68 -10.22 0.13
N HIS A 52 4.59 -8.90 0.04
CA HIS A 52 5.72 -8.02 -0.28
C HIS A 52 6.42 -7.44 0.95
N GLN A 53 5.84 -7.59 2.16
CA GLN A 53 6.60 -7.38 3.38
C GLN A 53 7.58 -8.52 3.52
N ARG A 54 8.81 -8.29 3.06
CA ARG A 54 9.94 -9.13 3.46
C ARG A 54 9.90 -9.23 4.98
N PRO A 55 9.75 -10.43 5.57
CA PRO A 55 10.08 -10.58 6.97
C PRO A 55 11.54 -10.13 7.10
N SER A 56 11.79 -9.16 7.97
CA SER A 56 13.16 -8.83 8.36
C SER A 56 13.73 -10.10 8.97
N GLY A 57 14.45 -10.88 8.15
CA GLY A 57 15.17 -12.05 8.62
C GLY A 57 16.07 -11.62 9.77
N LEU A 58 16.27 -12.54 10.73
CA LEU A 58 17.20 -12.35 11.83
C LEU A 58 18.52 -11.83 11.26
N ALA A 59 18.92 -10.62 11.65
CA ALA A 59 20.20 -10.06 11.24
C ALA A 59 21.29 -10.99 11.77
N GLN A 60 21.81 -11.88 10.93
CA GLN A 60 22.96 -12.67 11.28
C GLN A 60 24.09 -11.68 11.52
N ASN A 61 24.58 -11.66 12.76
CA ASN A 61 25.77 -10.91 13.13
C ASN A 61 26.91 -11.49 12.29
N ILE A 62 27.26 -10.81 11.21
CA ILE A 62 28.50 -11.10 10.49
C ILE A 62 29.56 -10.58 11.44
N GLU A 63 30.16 -11.49 12.23
CA GLU A 63 31.36 -11.20 12.99
C GLU A 63 32.36 -10.61 12.01
N LEU A 64 32.59 -9.30 12.12
CA LEU A 64 33.60 -8.61 11.34
C LEU A 64 34.93 -9.24 11.75
N LEU A 65 35.45 -10.14 10.92
CA LEU A 65 36.81 -10.65 11.03
C LEU A 65 37.73 -9.43 11.15
N GLU A 66 38.34 -9.28 12.34
CA GLU A 66 39.35 -8.27 12.59
C GLU A 66 40.44 -8.44 11.53
N TRP A 67 40.55 -7.45 10.65
CA TRP A 67 41.68 -7.33 9.75
C TRP A 67 42.90 -6.99 10.61
N LYS A 68 43.89 -7.90 10.61
CA LYS A 68 45.19 -7.69 11.26
C LYS A 68 46.06 -6.77 10.42
#